data_AF-A0A0F9ANZ5-F1
#
_entry.id   AF-A0A0F9ANZ5-F1
#
_cell.length_a   1.000
_cell.length_b   1.000
_cell.length_c   1.000
_cell.angle_alpha   90.00
_cell.angle_beta   90.00
_cell.angle_gamma   90.00
#
_symmetry.space_group_name_H-M   'P 1'
#
loop_
_entity.id
_entity.type
_entity.pdbx_description
1 polymer ?
#
loop_
_entity_poly.entity_id
_entity_poly.type
_entity_poly.pdbx_seq_one_letter_code
_entity_poly.pdbx_strand_id
1 'polypeptide(L)'
;MAMLEGTVELLDLEDGESESFRVLRWEQGELEIQPRESPAGKVVAAVRVWVPLEDKSLGAPYWDITAGNLIARLLPMLDQLVASGRKIRVTKHGRPPTARHAVEFL
;
A
#
# COMPACT_ATOMS: atom_id res chain seq x y z
N MET A 1 -5.50 12.54 11.03
CA MET A 1 -4.72 12.87 9.80
C MET A 1 -5.72 13.42 8.78
N ALA A 2 -5.30 13.81 7.57
CA ALA A 2 -6.26 14.23 6.54
C ALA A 2 -6.84 13.00 5.82
N MET A 3 -8.06 13.11 5.28
CA MET A 3 -8.63 12.09 4.41
C MET A 3 -7.90 12.08 3.07
N LEU A 4 -7.50 10.91 2.59
CA LEU A 4 -6.95 10.77 1.25
C LEU A 4 -8.09 10.86 0.23
N GLU A 5 -8.01 11.85 -0.66
CA GLU A 5 -9.04 12.10 -1.66
C GLU A 5 -8.89 11.23 -2.91
N GLY A 6 -9.98 11.03 -3.64
CA GLY A 6 -9.99 10.27 -4.91
C GLY A 6 -10.33 8.79 -4.73
N THR A 7 -10.14 8.02 -5.81
CA THR A 7 -10.42 6.58 -5.83
C THR A 7 -9.59 5.83 -4.79
N VAL A 8 -10.16 4.80 -4.18
CA VAL A 8 -9.41 3.91 -3.28
C VAL A 8 -8.80 2.78 -4.12
N GLU A 9 -7.48 2.62 -4.04
CA GLU A 9 -6.73 1.60 -4.78
C GLU A 9 -5.92 0.75 -3.81
N LEU A 10 -6.59 -0.15 -3.09
CA LEU A 10 -5.94 -0.96 -2.05
C LEU A 10 -4.86 -1.88 -2.65
N LEU A 11 -3.71 -1.96 -1.98
CA LEU A 11 -2.73 -3.03 -2.23
C LEU A 11 -3.25 -4.35 -1.60
N ASP A 12 -4.26 -4.94 -2.23
CA ASP A 12 -4.92 -6.16 -1.76
C ASP A 12 -4.33 -7.39 -2.46
N LEU A 13 -3.28 -7.94 -1.87
CA LEU A 13 -2.61 -9.14 -2.36
C LEU A 13 -3.28 -10.39 -1.78
N GLU A 14 -3.29 -11.48 -2.53
CA GLU A 14 -3.61 -12.82 -2.04
C GLU A 14 -2.42 -13.46 -1.30
N ASP A 15 -2.66 -14.57 -0.61
CA ASP A 15 -1.58 -15.31 0.07
C ASP A 15 -0.54 -15.84 -0.93
N GLY A 16 0.73 -15.46 -0.75
CA GLY A 16 1.84 -15.75 -1.65
C GLY A 16 1.96 -14.78 -2.84
N GLU A 17 0.99 -13.89 -3.04
CA GLU A 17 1.03 -12.91 -4.11
C GLU A 17 2.04 -11.81 -3.81
N SER A 18 2.65 -11.29 -4.87
CA SER A 18 3.66 -10.25 -4.80
C SER A 18 3.40 -9.15 -5.82
N GLU A 19 3.67 -7.92 -5.43
CA GLU A 19 3.56 -6.74 -6.27
C GLU A 19 4.87 -5.95 -6.23
N SER A 20 5.32 -5.44 -7.37
CA SER A 20 6.66 -4.85 -7.50
C SER A 20 6.62 -3.49 -8.18
N PHE A 21 6.98 -2.44 -7.43
CA PHE A 21 6.89 -1.06 -7.90
C PHE A 21 7.96 -0.16 -7.29
N ARG A 22 8.20 0.98 -7.92
CA ARG A 22 8.93 2.11 -7.35
C ARG A 22 7.97 3.10 -6.69
N VAL A 23 8.48 3.84 -5.71
CA VAL A 23 7.73 4.90 -5.04
C VAL A 23 8.22 6.26 -5.56
N LEU A 24 7.31 7.03 -6.15
CA LEU A 24 7.59 8.38 -6.68
C LEU A 24 7.38 9.47 -5.62
N ARG A 25 6.35 9.30 -4.81
CA ARG A 25 6.01 10.13 -3.64
C ARG A 25 5.05 9.35 -2.76
N TRP A 26 4.81 9.84 -1.55
CA TRP A 26 3.89 9.21 -0.61
C TRP A 26 3.12 10.23 0.22
N GLU A 27 2.01 9.81 0.78
CA GLU A 27 1.16 10.60 1.67
C GLU A 27 0.58 9.69 2.75
N GLN A 28 0.55 10.16 4.00
CA GLN A 28 -0.08 9.46 5.10
C GLN A 28 -1.43 10.10 5.41
N GLY A 29 -2.47 9.30 5.44
CA GLY A 29 -3.82 9.80 5.69
C GLY A 29 -4.77 8.71 6.17
N GLU A 30 -6.04 9.04 6.10
CA GLU A 30 -7.13 8.16 6.45
C GLU A 30 -7.96 7.83 5.21
N LEU A 31 -8.47 6.60 5.15
CA LEU A 31 -9.36 6.13 4.09
C LEU A 31 -10.64 5.58 4.68
N GLU A 32 -11.77 5.92 4.06
CA GLU A 32 -13.01 5.20 4.30
C GLU A 32 -13.04 3.95 3.41
N ILE A 33 -13.10 2.78 4.04
CA ILE A 33 -13.22 1.51 3.36
C ILE A 33 -14.53 0.83 3.74
N GLN A 34 -15.14 0.11 2.80
CA GLN A 34 -16.38 -0.64 3.01
C GLN A 34 -16.12 -2.14 2.82
N PRO A 35 -15.48 -2.79 3.81
CA PRO A 35 -15.24 -4.22 3.73
C PRO A 35 -16.55 -4.99 3.95
N ARG A 36 -16.63 -6.23 3.46
CA ARG A 36 -17.87 -7.03 3.47
C ARG A 36 -18.44 -7.25 4.88
N GLU A 37 -17.58 -7.36 5.88
CA GLU A 37 -17.96 -7.55 7.29
C GLU A 37 -18.45 -6.26 7.97
N SER A 38 -18.21 -5.09 7.37
CA SER A 38 -18.67 -3.80 7.89
C SER A 38 -19.29 -2.97 6.74
N PRO A 39 -20.54 -3.26 6.35
CA PRO A 39 -21.21 -2.59 5.24
C PRO A 39 -21.40 -1.08 5.49
N ALA A 40 -21.43 -0.66 6.74
CA ALA A 40 -21.50 0.75 7.13
C ALA A 40 -20.19 1.52 6.86
N GLY A 41 -19.14 0.83 6.41
CA GLY A 41 -17.81 1.40 6.28
C GLY A 41 -17.04 1.48 7.60
N LYS A 42 -15.74 1.74 7.49
CA LYS A 42 -14.89 2.15 8.60
C LYS A 42 -13.76 3.03 8.07
N VAL A 43 -13.30 3.95 8.91
CA VAL A 43 -12.11 4.75 8.63
C VAL A 43 -10.88 3.98 9.10
N VAL A 44 -9.87 3.86 8.24
CA VAL A 44 -8.60 3.20 8.53
C VAL A 44 -7.43 4.11 8.20
N ALA A 45 -6.33 3.97 8.95
CA ALA A 45 -5.07 4.60 8.59
C ALA A 45 -4.52 3.99 7.31
N ALA A 46 -3.95 4.83 6.45
CA ALA A 46 -3.40 4.41 5.17
C ALA A 46 -2.13 5.20 4.82
N VAL A 47 -1.29 4.57 4.01
CA VAL A 47 -0.20 5.22 3.29
C VAL A 47 -0.46 5.08 1.81
N ARG A 48 -0.63 6.19 1.11
CA ARG A 48 -0.70 6.22 -0.35
C ARG A 48 0.70 6.35 -0.92
N VAL A 49 1.09 5.43 -1.80
CA VAL A 49 2.36 5.47 -2.52
C VAL A 49 2.08 5.63 -4.01
N TRP A 50 2.56 6.73 -4.60
CA TRP A 50 2.45 6.94 -6.04
C TRP A 50 3.52 6.12 -6.74
N VAL A 51 3.12 5.47 -7.83
CA VAL A 51 3.96 4.54 -8.59
C VAL A 51 4.04 4.97 -10.04
N PRO A 52 5.14 4.67 -10.75
CA PRO A 52 5.22 4.90 -12.19
C PRO A 52 4.17 4.07 -12.94
N LEU A 53 3.62 4.61 -14.03
CA LEU A 53 2.66 3.88 -14.87
C LEU A 53 3.28 2.62 -15.50
N GLU A 54 4.60 2.59 -15.68
CA GLU A 54 5.26 1.37 -16.14
C GLU A 54 5.31 0.25 -15.09
N ASP A 55 5.13 0.56 -13.80
CA ASP A 55 5.03 -0.42 -12.72
C ASP A 55 3.57 -0.78 -12.42
N LYS A 56 2.62 0.12 -12.68
CA LYS A 56 1.17 -0.11 -12.56
C LYS A 56 0.43 0.49 -13.75
N SER A 57 0.12 -0.33 -14.75
CA SER A 57 -0.45 0.13 -16.03
C SER A 57 -1.97 0.31 -16.02
N LEU A 58 -2.66 -0.16 -14.97
CA LEU A 58 -4.12 -0.12 -14.84
C LEU A 58 -4.52 0.53 -13.51
N GLY A 59 -5.67 1.22 -13.49
CA GLY A 59 -6.20 1.89 -12.30
C GLY A 59 -5.52 3.22 -12.00
N ALA A 60 -5.71 3.75 -10.79
CA ALA A 60 -5.04 5.00 -10.40
C ALA A 60 -3.52 4.77 -10.18
N PRO A 61 -2.66 5.78 -10.42
CA PRO A 61 -1.20 5.66 -10.38
C PRO A 61 -0.63 5.67 -8.95
N TYR A 62 -1.29 4.97 -8.04
CA TYR A 62 -0.89 4.80 -6.65
C TYR A 62 -1.44 3.49 -6.06
N TRP A 63 -0.85 3.08 -4.96
CA TRP A 63 -1.39 2.06 -4.07
C TRP A 63 -1.73 2.66 -2.71
N ASP A 64 -2.87 2.26 -2.16
CA ASP A 64 -3.31 2.57 -0.81
C ASP A 64 -3.01 1.40 0.12
N ILE A 65 -2.01 1.58 0.97
CA ILE A 65 -1.53 0.57 1.90
C ILE A 65 -2.22 0.77 3.25
N THR A 66 -3.06 -0.18 3.65
CA THR A 66 -3.80 -0.15 4.93
C THR A 66 -3.31 -1.21 5.94
N ALA A 67 -2.48 -2.16 5.49
CA ALA A 67 -1.93 -3.20 6.35
C ALA A 67 -0.91 -2.63 7.34
N GLY A 68 -1.25 -2.60 8.63
CA GLY A 68 -0.42 -1.94 9.66
C GLY A 68 1.02 -2.46 9.76
N ASN A 69 1.25 -3.75 9.52
CA ASN A 69 2.62 -4.30 9.52
C ASN A 69 3.45 -3.87 8.32
N LEU A 70 2.81 -3.61 7.17
CA LEU A 70 3.48 -3.12 5.97
C LEU A 70 3.76 -1.63 6.12
N ILE A 71 2.79 -0.86 6.63
CA ILE A 71 2.98 0.56 6.97
C ILE A 71 4.17 0.72 7.93
N ALA A 72 4.20 -0.04 9.03
CA ALA A 72 5.28 0.04 10.02
C ALA A 72 6.67 -0.29 9.43
N ARG A 73 6.73 -1.12 8.37
CA ARG A 73 7.97 -1.47 7.67
C ARG A 73 8.37 -0.42 6.64
N LEU A 74 7.43 0.08 5.85
CA LEU A 74 7.71 1.01 4.76
C LEU A 74 7.94 2.44 5.25
N LEU A 75 7.14 2.93 6.20
CA LEU A 75 7.14 4.34 6.61
C LEU A 75 8.54 4.89 6.92
N PRO A 76 9.44 4.18 7.65
CA PRO A 76 10.78 4.68 7.93
C PRO A 76 11.72 4.79 6.72
N MET A 77 11.38 4.15 5.59
CA MET A 77 12.23 4.07 4.39
C MET A 77 11.63 4.73 3.14
N LEU A 78 10.39 5.25 3.20
CA LEU A 78 9.72 5.81 2.01
C LEU A 78 10.48 6.97 1.38
N ASP A 79 11.01 7.91 2.16
CA ASP A 79 11.78 9.04 1.63
C ASP A 79 13.06 8.57 0.91
N GLN A 80 13.72 7.54 1.45
CA GLN A 80 14.89 6.94 0.80
C GLN A 80 14.51 6.19 -0.48
N LEU A 81 13.37 5.50 -0.50
CA LEU A 81 12.86 4.81 -1.70
C LEU A 81 12.53 5.81 -2.81
N VAL A 82 11.92 6.95 -2.46
CA VAL A 82 11.67 8.06 -3.37
C VAL A 82 12.99 8.61 -3.94
N ALA A 83 13.95 8.93 -3.07
CA ALA A 83 15.22 9.53 -3.48
C ALA A 83 16.08 8.58 -4.33
N SER A 84 16.07 7.28 -4.02
CA SER A 84 16.86 6.28 -4.76
C SER A 84 16.19 5.79 -6.03
N GLY A 85 14.86 5.94 -6.16
CA GLY A 85 14.08 5.32 -7.23
C GLY A 85 14.17 3.79 -7.24
N ARG A 86 14.55 3.18 -6.10
CA ARG A 86 14.76 1.74 -6.01
C ARG A 86 13.42 1.01 -6.06
N LYS A 87 13.36 -0.06 -6.87
CA LYS A 87 12.17 -0.90 -6.97
C LYS A 87 12.09 -1.82 -5.74
N ILE A 88 10.90 -1.94 -5.17
CA ILE A 88 10.62 -2.89 -4.08
C ILE A 88 9.71 -4.00 -4.59
N ARG A 89 9.76 -5.14 -3.92
CA ARG A 89 8.76 -6.20 -4.01
C ARG A 89 8.09 -6.36 -2.66
N VAL A 90 6.76 -6.28 -2.64
CA VAL A 90 5.94 -6.57 -1.48
C VAL A 90 5.29 -7.93 -1.69
N THR A 91 5.43 -8.85 -0.74
CA THR A 91 4.81 -10.18 -0.79
C THR A 91 3.95 -10.41 0.43
N LYS A 92 2.71 -10.86 0.27
CA LYS A 92 1.84 -11.24 1.40
C LYS A 92 2.03 -12.71 1.75
N HIS A 93 2.13 -13.01 3.04
CA HIS A 93 2.25 -14.36 3.58
C HIS A 93 1.17 -14.60 4.62
N GLY A 94 0.42 -15.68 4.45
CA GLY A 94 -0.66 -16.10 5.32
C GLY A 94 -1.97 -15.33 5.10
N ARG A 95 -2.98 -15.71 5.88
CA ARG A 95 -4.33 -15.13 5.84
C ARG A 95 -4.61 -14.29 7.08
N PRO A 96 -5.52 -13.31 7.01
CA PRO A 96 -5.98 -12.60 8.20
C PRO A 96 -6.43 -13.57 9.31
N PRO A 97 -6.16 -13.30 10.60
CA PRO A 97 -5.51 -12.09 11.15
C PRO A 97 -3.98 -12.18 11.24
N THR A 98 -3.36 -13.29 10.83
CA THR A 98 -1.92 -13.54 11.00
C THR A 98 -1.07 -13.15 9.78
N ALA A 99 -1.70 -12.63 8.72
CA ALA A 99 -1.04 -12.21 7.49
C ALA A 99 0.11 -11.23 7.73
N ARG A 100 1.24 -11.44 7.07
CA ARG A 100 2.43 -10.59 7.11
C ARG A 100 2.89 -10.19 5.72
N HIS A 101 3.43 -8.99 5.57
CA HIS A 101 3.98 -8.53 4.30
C HIS A 101 5.50 -8.49 4.36
N ALA A 102 6.18 -9.28 3.54
CA ALA A 102 7.62 -9.14 3.30
C ALA A 102 7.88 -7.99 2.33
N VAL A 103 9.01 -7.30 2.52
CA VAL A 103 9.48 -6.24 1.62
C VAL A 103 10.91 -6.56 1.24
N GLU A 104 11.17 -6.69 -0.05
CA GLU A 104 12.48 -6.95 -0.63
C GLU A 104 12.87 -5.77 -1.52
N PHE A 105 14.15 -5.42 -1.51
CA PHE A 105 14.67 -4.44 -2.46
C PHE A 105 15.22 -5.15 -3.70
N LEU A 106 14.84 -4.67 -4.89
CA LEU A 106 15.35 -5.16 -6.17
C LEU A 106 16.56 -4.36 -6.66
#